data_AF-A0A5K7YS49-F1
#
_entry.id   AF-A0A5K7YS49-F1
#
_cell.length_a   1.000
_cell.length_b   1.000
_cell.length_c   1.000
_cell.angle_alpha   90.00
_cell.angle_beta   90.00
_cell.angle_gamma   90.00
#
_symmetry.space_group_name_H-M   'P 1'
#
loop_
_entity.id
_entity.type
_entity.pdbx_description
1 polymer ?
#
loop_
_entity_poly.entity_id
_entity_poly.type
_entity_poly.pdbx_seq_one_letter_code
_entity_poly.pdbx_strand_id
1 'polypeptide(L)'
;MLIPPQLDLPATRLADWLELYTLTTEYKECPVEKLLDAMDISEDAYIGDETEDVEKEQVLGRVCREFERRDETLKEAYPFKIIRGGTFIEQKEALNPGMLSYNLSLRISIKSTEIVVDGSLPDISYQERNLFQACANLAAAGYLGGRVYAFGWPRPDHTNLLDALRLVELEMGGEGVVQDFPPAPAKHAKDDELDVFAWLPHCDGPGWALTLWGQVASGKDWSIKPLSSDKIEQFRRRWYKKPPVLKPIRAMFVPFCLFEDELEKGAEAYKEALCDNTVLYGIIFHRCRLPWYMQKAYNNSIEVEGLGIVNKENVYGELKVWWEQFSEILYTATKADAA
;
A
#
# COMPACT_ATOMS: atom_id res chain seq x y z
N MET A 1 13.29 8.80 18.78
CA MET A 1 12.35 8.05 17.92
C MET A 1 12.94 7.87 16.54
N LEU A 2 13.19 8.95 15.80
CA LEU A 2 13.78 8.85 14.45
C LEU A 2 15.28 8.65 14.53
N ILE A 3 15.80 7.74 13.72
CA ILE A 3 17.24 7.54 13.54
C ILE A 3 17.72 8.57 12.51
N PRO A 4 18.81 9.31 12.79
CA PRO A 4 19.52 10.10 11.78
C PRO A 4 19.71 9.34 10.47
N PRO A 5 19.16 9.82 9.34
CA PRO A 5 19.31 9.14 8.06
C PRO A 5 20.76 9.22 7.61
N GLN A 6 21.22 8.24 6.83
CA GLN A 6 22.53 8.28 6.19
C GLN A 6 22.45 8.92 4.80
N LEU A 7 23.53 9.56 4.37
CA LEU A 7 23.64 10.25 3.09
C LEU A 7 23.47 9.33 1.87
N ASP A 8 23.80 8.05 1.99
CA ASP A 8 23.74 7.08 0.90
C ASP A 8 22.34 6.44 0.73
N LEU A 9 21.40 6.71 1.65
CA LEU A 9 20.05 6.18 1.53
C LEU A 9 19.37 6.67 0.24
N PRO A 10 18.54 5.82 -0.40
CA PRO A 10 17.71 6.24 -1.52
C PRO A 10 16.82 7.43 -1.16
N ALA A 11 16.55 8.32 -2.11
CA ALA A 11 15.66 9.47 -1.95
C ALA A 11 14.28 9.07 -1.44
N THR A 12 13.81 7.87 -1.79
CA THR A 12 12.55 7.30 -1.25
C THR A 12 12.58 7.17 0.28
N ARG A 13 13.70 6.72 0.87
CA ARG A 13 13.86 6.56 2.33
C ARG A 13 14.06 7.89 3.03
N LEU A 14 14.77 8.82 2.40
CA LEU A 14 14.94 10.17 2.91
C LEU A 14 13.62 10.95 2.92
N ALA A 15 12.81 10.80 1.87
CA ALA A 15 11.45 11.34 1.83
C ALA A 15 10.57 10.72 2.91
N ASP A 16 10.64 9.40 3.15
CA ASP A 16 9.90 8.73 4.24
C ASP A 16 10.29 9.28 5.62
N TRP A 17 11.58 9.55 5.82
CA TRP A 17 12.07 10.16 7.05
C TRP A 17 11.46 11.55 7.27
N LEU A 18 11.47 12.41 6.24
CA LEU A 18 10.88 13.75 6.31
C LEU A 18 9.36 13.71 6.47
N GLU A 19 8.67 12.81 5.77
CA GLU A 19 7.23 12.59 5.94
C GLU A 19 6.93 12.22 7.39
N LEU A 20 7.67 11.27 7.96
CA LEU A 20 7.47 10.86 9.36
C LEU A 20 7.84 11.98 10.34
N TYR A 21 8.94 12.71 10.10
CA TYR A 21 9.31 13.87 10.91
C TYR A 21 8.22 14.95 10.87
N THR A 22 7.71 15.28 9.69
CA THR A 22 6.59 16.23 9.48
C THR A 22 5.42 15.85 10.38
N LEU A 23 5.04 14.56 10.41
CA LEU A 23 3.96 14.05 11.23
C LEU A 23 4.17 14.18 12.74
N THR A 24 5.39 14.39 13.21
CA THR A 24 5.70 14.57 14.64
C THR A 24 5.67 16.02 15.09
N THR A 25 5.75 16.96 14.16
CA THR A 25 5.71 18.39 14.48
C THR A 25 4.31 18.82 14.92
N GLU A 26 4.23 19.89 15.71
CA GLU A 26 2.97 20.47 16.19
C GLU A 26 2.07 20.91 15.03
N TYR A 27 2.66 21.58 14.04
CA TYR A 27 1.94 22.15 12.90
C TYR A 27 1.88 21.24 11.67
N LYS A 28 2.41 20.01 11.77
CA LYS A 28 2.52 19.07 10.64
C LYS A 28 3.26 19.66 9.43
N GLU A 29 4.30 20.43 9.71
CA GLU A 29 5.17 21.07 8.73
C GLU A 29 6.65 21.02 9.18
N CYS A 30 7.58 20.81 8.26
CA CYS A 30 9.01 20.90 8.54
C CYS A 30 9.81 21.45 7.36
N PRO A 31 10.94 22.14 7.61
CA PRO A 31 11.84 22.53 6.53
C PRO A 31 12.51 21.29 5.94
N VAL A 32 12.75 21.27 4.62
CA VAL A 32 13.45 20.16 3.94
C VAL A 32 14.89 20.06 4.45
N GLU A 33 15.52 21.20 4.76
CA GLU A 33 16.86 21.30 5.35
C GLU A 33 16.99 20.57 6.69
N LYS A 34 15.89 20.24 7.37
CA LYS A 34 15.91 19.41 8.59
C LYS A 34 16.62 18.09 8.37
N LEU A 35 16.62 17.58 7.13
CA LEU A 35 17.35 16.39 6.76
C LEU A 35 18.87 16.56 6.95
N LEU A 36 19.42 17.72 6.56
CA LEU A 36 20.85 18.01 6.70
C LEU A 36 21.24 18.17 8.17
N ASP A 37 20.42 18.89 8.95
CA ASP A 37 20.59 18.97 10.40
C ASP A 37 20.65 17.59 11.05
N ALA A 38 19.73 16.70 10.63
CA ALA A 38 19.61 15.37 11.21
C ALA A 38 20.78 14.46 10.82
N MET A 39 21.41 14.69 9.68
CA MET A 39 22.59 13.96 9.21
C MET A 39 23.88 14.42 9.90
N ASP A 40 23.82 15.45 10.76
CA ASP A 40 24.98 16.09 11.39
C ASP A 40 26.06 16.47 10.35
N ILE A 41 25.61 16.88 9.16
CA ILE A 41 26.48 17.47 8.15
C ILE A 41 26.73 18.90 8.64
N SER A 42 27.65 19.00 9.59
CA SER A 42 27.94 20.21 10.35
C SER A 42 28.23 21.40 9.43
N GLU A 43 27.75 22.59 9.80
CA GLU A 43 28.28 23.87 9.27
C GLU A 43 29.74 24.15 9.73
N ASP A 44 30.38 23.24 10.48
CA ASP A 44 31.67 23.47 11.14
C ASP A 44 32.90 23.26 10.24
N ALA A 45 32.71 23.07 8.94
CA ALA A 45 33.76 23.30 7.94
C ALA A 45 33.62 24.70 7.33
N TYR A 46 33.90 25.75 8.13
CA TYR A 46 34.24 27.10 7.63
C TYR A 46 35.61 27.11 6.90
N ILE A 47 35.91 26.05 6.16
CA ILE A 47 36.86 26.01 5.07
C ILE A 47 35.97 25.72 3.88
N GLY A 48 35.58 26.75 3.12
CA GLY A 48 34.65 26.67 2.00
C GLY A 48 35.04 25.59 0.99
N ASP A 49 34.59 24.38 1.25
CA ASP A 49 34.77 23.22 0.41
C ASP A 49 33.53 23.16 -0.48
N GLU A 50 33.63 23.75 -1.67
CA GLU A 50 32.54 23.81 -2.67
C GLU A 50 31.92 22.42 -2.92
N THR A 51 32.66 21.34 -2.65
CA THR A 51 32.19 19.95 -2.69
C THR A 51 31.11 19.62 -1.66
N GLU A 52 31.16 20.15 -0.43
CA GLU A 52 30.17 19.87 0.62
C GLU A 52 28.82 20.53 0.30
N ASP A 53 28.86 21.77 -0.18
CA ASP A 53 27.65 22.50 -0.61
C ASP A 53 26.98 21.80 -1.80
N VAL A 54 27.78 21.29 -2.75
CA VAL A 54 27.27 20.52 -3.89
C VAL A 54 26.60 19.22 -3.44
N GLU A 55 27.16 18.49 -2.47
CA GLU A 55 26.54 17.27 -1.94
C GLU A 55 25.22 17.56 -1.21
N LYS A 56 25.16 18.62 -0.40
CA LYS A 56 23.94 19.07 0.28
C LYS A 56 22.84 19.40 -0.75
N GLU A 57 23.16 20.20 -1.75
CA GLU A 57 22.21 20.57 -2.82
C GLU A 57 21.73 19.34 -3.61
N GLN A 58 22.62 18.38 -3.89
CA GLN A 58 22.25 17.13 -4.58
C GLN A 58 21.27 16.29 -3.76
N VAL A 59 21.50 16.16 -2.46
CA VAL A 59 20.63 15.40 -1.54
C VAL A 59 19.25 16.05 -1.44
N LEU A 60 19.19 17.36 -1.20
CA LEU A 60 17.93 18.08 -1.15
C LEU A 60 17.20 17.99 -2.50
N GLY A 61 17.93 18.16 -3.61
CA GLY A 61 17.38 18.09 -4.95
C GLY A 61 16.76 16.73 -5.29
N ARG A 62 17.39 15.60 -4.92
CA ARG A 62 16.80 14.27 -5.16
C ARG A 62 15.57 14.01 -4.29
N VAL A 63 15.56 14.51 -3.05
CA VAL A 63 14.42 14.37 -2.13
C VAL A 63 13.22 15.18 -2.63
N CYS A 64 13.44 16.43 -3.05
CA CYS A 64 12.39 17.25 -3.66
C CYS A 64 11.80 16.59 -4.92
N ARG A 65 12.65 16.04 -5.81
CA ARG A 65 12.17 15.28 -6.98
C ARG A 65 11.34 14.06 -6.60
N GLU A 66 11.68 13.38 -5.50
CA GLU A 66 10.89 12.26 -4.99
C GLU A 66 9.50 12.71 -4.48
N PHE A 67 9.42 13.85 -3.78
CA PHE A 67 8.15 14.45 -3.38
C PHE A 67 7.30 14.85 -4.59
N GLU A 68 7.89 15.50 -5.60
CA GLU A 68 7.23 15.85 -6.86
C GLU A 68 6.69 14.61 -7.57
N ARG A 69 7.53 13.56 -7.71
CA ARG A 69 7.13 12.29 -8.30
C ARG A 69 5.96 11.65 -7.56
N ARG A 70 5.97 11.68 -6.21
CA ARG A 70 4.87 11.16 -5.38
C ARG A 70 3.59 11.95 -5.61
N ASP A 71 3.66 13.28 -5.62
CA ASP A 71 2.51 14.15 -5.87
C ASP A 71 1.92 13.93 -7.27
N GLU A 72 2.76 13.82 -8.30
CA GLU A 72 2.31 13.51 -9.67
C GLU A 72 1.66 12.13 -9.79
N THR A 73 2.23 11.12 -9.14
CA THR A 73 1.78 9.73 -9.25
C THR A 73 0.50 9.49 -8.46
N LEU A 74 0.42 10.03 -7.24
CA LEU A 74 -0.67 9.78 -6.30
C LEU A 74 -1.74 10.86 -6.34
N LYS A 75 -1.45 12.04 -6.88
CA LYS A 75 -2.39 13.16 -7.03
C LYS A 75 -3.07 13.51 -5.71
N GLU A 76 -4.40 13.55 -5.72
CA GLU A 76 -5.20 13.80 -4.52
C GLU A 76 -5.03 12.73 -3.43
N ALA A 77 -4.48 11.54 -3.72
CA ALA A 77 -4.21 10.52 -2.71
C ALA A 77 -2.88 10.74 -1.95
N TYR A 78 -2.05 11.73 -2.32
CA TYR A 78 -0.81 12.04 -1.61
C TYR A 78 -1.06 12.97 -0.42
N PRO A 79 -0.71 12.59 0.83
CA PRO A 79 -1.03 13.40 2.01
C PRO A 79 -0.12 14.60 2.24
N PHE A 80 1.00 14.69 1.53
CA PHE A 80 1.96 15.77 1.72
C PHE A 80 1.99 16.71 0.52
N LYS A 81 2.50 17.92 0.73
CA LYS A 81 2.79 18.88 -0.33
C LYS A 81 4.04 19.68 0.02
N ILE A 82 4.77 20.07 -1.01
CA ILE A 82 5.83 21.06 -0.91
C ILE A 82 5.17 22.44 -0.85
N ILE A 83 5.57 23.26 0.13
CA ILE A 83 5.11 24.64 0.30
C ILE A 83 6.30 25.61 0.32
N ARG A 84 6.01 26.92 0.35
CA ARG A 84 7.01 28.01 0.47
C ARG A 84 8.13 27.91 -0.57
N GLY A 85 7.77 27.58 -1.81
CA GLY A 85 8.68 27.53 -2.96
C GLY A 85 9.73 26.43 -2.92
N GLY A 86 9.47 25.29 -2.26
CA GLY A 86 10.42 24.17 -2.22
C GLY A 86 11.02 23.88 -0.85
N THR A 87 10.85 24.80 0.10
CA THR A 87 11.66 24.81 1.33
C THR A 87 11.01 24.06 2.49
N PHE A 88 9.70 23.79 2.44
CA PHE A 88 8.96 23.12 3.51
C PHE A 88 8.08 22.00 2.95
N ILE A 89 7.93 20.95 3.75
CA ILE A 89 6.92 19.90 3.56
C ILE A 89 5.81 20.12 4.58
N GLU A 90 4.56 19.99 4.15
CA GLU A 90 3.38 20.10 5.01
C GLU A 90 2.42 18.93 4.74
N GLN A 91 1.81 18.39 5.79
CA GLN A 91 0.68 17.47 5.68
C GLN A 91 -0.60 18.25 5.33
N LYS A 92 -1.36 17.78 4.34
CA LYS A 92 -2.68 18.32 3.99
C LYS A 92 -3.67 18.09 5.13
N GLU A 93 -4.43 19.12 5.51
CA GLU A 93 -5.37 19.05 6.65
C GLU A 93 -6.53 18.06 6.44
N ALA A 94 -7.20 18.14 5.29
CA ALA A 94 -8.36 17.31 4.98
C ALA A 94 -7.93 15.99 4.31
N LEU A 95 -7.66 14.98 5.14
CA LEU A 95 -7.23 13.66 4.67
C LEU A 95 -8.38 12.87 4.07
N ASN A 96 -8.27 12.59 2.78
CA ASN A 96 -9.18 11.69 2.09
C ASN A 96 -8.77 10.20 2.28
N PRO A 97 -9.60 9.24 1.87
CA PRO A 97 -9.32 7.82 2.03
C PRO A 97 -7.99 7.37 1.41
N GLY A 98 -7.64 7.90 0.22
CA GLY A 98 -6.34 7.66 -0.41
C GLY A 98 -5.19 8.09 0.49
N MET A 99 -5.21 9.33 0.97
CA MET A 99 -4.20 9.89 1.88
C MET A 99 -4.04 9.06 3.16
N LEU A 100 -5.14 8.61 3.76
CA LEU A 100 -5.08 7.76 4.95
C LEU A 100 -4.51 6.38 4.65
N SER A 101 -4.83 5.79 3.50
CA SER A 101 -4.24 4.52 3.07
C SER A 101 -2.74 4.64 2.77
N TYR A 102 -2.29 5.81 2.29
CA TYR A 102 -0.87 6.13 2.15
C TYR A 102 -0.20 6.17 3.52
N ASN A 103 -0.76 6.90 4.48
CA ASN A 103 -0.22 7.00 5.83
C ASN A 103 -0.16 5.64 6.55
N LEU A 104 -1.18 4.79 6.38
CA LEU A 104 -1.17 3.42 6.86
C LEU A 104 -0.04 2.61 6.23
N SER A 105 0.16 2.75 4.92
CA SER A 105 1.24 2.07 4.21
C SER A 105 2.61 2.55 4.69
N LEU A 106 2.80 3.86 4.88
CA LEU A 106 4.00 4.45 5.47
C LEU A 106 4.26 3.84 6.84
N ARG A 107 3.28 3.86 7.76
CA ARG A 107 3.36 3.25 9.08
C ARG A 107 3.74 1.77 9.05
N ILE A 108 3.10 0.96 8.21
CA ILE A 108 3.45 -0.47 8.14
C ILE A 108 4.86 -0.65 7.58
N SER A 109 5.24 0.17 6.60
CA SER A 109 6.54 0.08 5.96
C SER A 109 7.70 0.48 6.86
N ILE A 110 7.59 1.53 7.69
CA ILE A 110 8.73 2.10 8.42
C ILE A 110 9.47 1.10 9.33
N LYS A 111 8.79 0.07 9.86
CA LYS A 111 9.45 -0.99 10.65
C LYS A 111 10.49 -1.79 9.85
N SER A 112 10.45 -1.78 8.52
CA SER A 112 11.44 -2.47 7.69
C SER A 112 12.57 -1.57 7.18
N THR A 113 12.62 -0.30 7.60
CA THR A 113 13.41 0.75 6.93
C THR A 113 14.56 1.31 7.77
N GLU A 114 14.71 0.86 9.02
CA GLU A 114 15.71 1.37 9.96
C GLU A 114 15.65 2.90 10.19
N ILE A 115 14.55 3.55 9.79
CA ILE A 115 14.29 4.99 10.01
C ILE A 115 13.88 5.28 11.46
N VAL A 116 13.40 4.27 12.18
CA VAL A 116 12.82 4.38 13.52
C VAL A 116 13.56 3.47 14.50
N VAL A 117 13.88 3.99 15.68
CA VAL A 117 14.50 3.22 16.78
C VAL A 117 13.58 2.06 17.16
N ASP A 118 14.14 0.85 17.26
CA ASP A 118 13.36 -0.32 17.62
C ASP A 118 12.69 -0.15 19.00
N GLY A 119 11.44 -0.58 19.10
CA GLY A 119 10.61 -0.37 20.28
C GLY A 119 10.04 1.05 20.49
N SER A 120 10.46 2.06 19.73
CA SER A 120 9.93 3.43 19.88
C SER A 120 8.49 3.61 19.37
N LEU A 121 8.02 2.68 18.52
CA LEU A 121 6.63 2.59 18.10
C LEU A 121 6.07 1.19 18.38
N PRO A 122 4.76 1.08 18.70
CA PRO A 122 4.10 -0.20 18.89
C PRO A 122 4.29 -1.14 17.71
N ASP A 123 4.16 -2.45 17.95
CA ASP A 123 4.08 -3.44 16.88
C ASP A 123 2.88 -3.21 15.96
N ILE A 124 3.02 -3.66 14.71
CA ILE A 124 1.92 -3.60 13.74
C ILE A 124 0.81 -4.52 14.24
N SER A 125 -0.27 -3.88 14.69
CA SER A 125 -1.46 -4.49 15.24
C SER A 125 -2.22 -5.31 14.20
N TYR A 126 -3.09 -6.19 14.68
CA TYR A 126 -4.02 -6.92 13.82
C TYR A 126 -4.98 -5.98 13.08
N GLN A 127 -5.40 -4.89 13.73
CA GLN A 127 -6.23 -3.86 13.13
C GLN A 127 -5.55 -3.21 11.93
N GLU A 128 -4.27 -2.81 12.04
CA GLU A 128 -3.51 -2.22 10.93
C GLU A 128 -3.40 -3.18 9.74
N ARG A 129 -3.21 -4.49 9.99
CA ARG A 129 -3.16 -5.52 8.93
C ARG A 129 -4.51 -5.67 8.23
N ASN A 130 -5.61 -5.72 8.99
CA ASN A 130 -6.96 -5.82 8.43
C ASN A 130 -7.34 -4.56 7.65
N LEU A 131 -7.00 -3.38 8.15
CA LEU A 131 -7.20 -2.11 7.43
C LEU A 131 -6.41 -2.08 6.13
N PHE A 132 -5.16 -2.57 6.12
CA PHE A 132 -4.38 -2.63 4.90
C PHE A 132 -4.99 -3.60 3.87
N GLN A 133 -5.48 -4.76 4.32
CA GLN A 133 -6.21 -5.69 3.47
C GLN A 133 -7.52 -5.08 2.92
N ALA A 134 -8.25 -4.32 3.73
CA ALA A 134 -9.43 -3.59 3.27
C ALA A 134 -9.08 -2.53 2.20
N CYS A 135 -7.98 -1.79 2.40
CA CYS A 135 -7.46 -0.85 1.40
C CYS A 135 -7.05 -1.55 0.10
N ALA A 136 -6.41 -2.73 0.19
CA ALA A 136 -6.04 -3.54 -0.97
C ALA A 136 -7.26 -4.01 -1.78
N ASN A 137 -8.31 -4.46 -1.10
CA ASN A 137 -9.58 -4.83 -1.75
C ASN A 137 -10.19 -3.64 -2.50
N LEU A 138 -10.30 -2.48 -1.84
CA LEU A 138 -10.82 -1.28 -2.49
C LEU A 138 -9.93 -0.83 -3.65
N ALA A 139 -8.60 -0.87 -3.51
CA ALA A 139 -7.68 -0.56 -4.60
C ALA A 139 -7.87 -1.49 -5.81
N ALA A 140 -8.14 -2.78 -5.60
CA ALA A 140 -8.46 -3.71 -6.69
C ALA A 140 -9.76 -3.32 -7.42
N ALA A 141 -10.81 -2.97 -6.67
CA ALA A 141 -12.07 -2.47 -7.24
C ALA A 141 -11.85 -1.17 -8.02
N GLY A 142 -11.09 -0.22 -7.49
CA GLY A 142 -10.77 1.04 -8.15
C GLY A 142 -9.93 0.88 -9.41
N TYR A 143 -9.01 -0.09 -9.42
CA TYR A 143 -8.22 -0.44 -10.59
C TYR A 143 -9.11 -0.96 -11.73
N LEU A 144 -9.90 -2.00 -11.45
CA LEU A 144 -10.81 -2.60 -12.43
C LEU A 144 -11.97 -1.67 -12.81
N GLY A 145 -12.37 -0.75 -11.92
CA GLY A 145 -13.64 -0.04 -12.02
C GLY A 145 -14.83 -0.97 -11.76
N GLY A 146 -14.67 -1.97 -10.88
CA GLY A 146 -15.62 -3.05 -10.67
C GLY A 146 -15.94 -3.31 -9.20
N ARG A 147 -16.41 -4.53 -8.92
CA ARG A 147 -16.75 -5.02 -7.57
C ARG A 147 -15.57 -5.81 -6.98
N VAL A 148 -15.56 -5.98 -5.66
CA VAL A 148 -14.55 -6.76 -4.95
C VAL A 148 -15.17 -7.54 -3.79
N TYR A 149 -14.62 -8.72 -3.52
CA TYR A 149 -14.90 -9.53 -2.36
C TYR A 149 -13.59 -9.83 -1.60
N ALA A 150 -13.60 -9.65 -0.28
CA ALA A 150 -12.44 -9.86 0.58
C ALA A 150 -12.34 -11.33 1.00
N PHE A 151 -11.36 -12.07 0.50
CA PHE A 151 -11.18 -13.50 0.78
C PHE A 151 -10.26 -13.79 1.96
N GLY A 152 -9.31 -12.91 2.27
CA GLY A 152 -8.28 -13.17 3.27
C GLY A 152 -8.82 -13.25 4.70
N TRP A 153 -8.24 -14.11 5.53
CA TRP A 153 -8.62 -14.33 6.93
C TRP A 153 -8.25 -13.13 7.82
N PRO A 154 -9.20 -12.53 8.58
CA PRO A 154 -10.62 -12.88 8.71
C PRO A 154 -11.38 -12.36 7.52
N ARG A 155 -12.24 -13.21 6.97
CA ARG A 155 -13.31 -12.67 6.14
C ARG A 155 -14.22 -11.82 7.04
N PRO A 156 -14.57 -10.58 6.62
CA PRO A 156 -15.44 -9.71 7.40
C PRO A 156 -16.81 -10.33 7.71
N ASP A 157 -17.30 -11.21 6.83
CA ASP A 157 -18.59 -11.89 6.96
C ASP A 157 -18.50 -13.28 7.64
N HIS A 158 -17.30 -13.67 8.09
CA HIS A 158 -17.01 -14.95 8.72
C HIS A 158 -17.39 -16.20 7.90
N THR A 159 -17.60 -16.04 6.59
CA THR A 159 -17.87 -17.17 5.70
C THR A 159 -16.65 -18.10 5.62
N ASN A 160 -16.86 -19.35 5.22
CA ASN A 160 -15.75 -20.19 4.78
C ASN A 160 -15.44 -19.95 3.29
N LEU A 161 -14.27 -20.37 2.83
CA LEU A 161 -13.81 -20.13 1.45
C LEU A 161 -14.78 -20.68 0.39
N LEU A 162 -15.38 -21.85 0.61
CA LEU A 162 -16.29 -22.46 -0.35
C LEU A 162 -17.58 -21.66 -0.51
N ASP A 163 -18.15 -21.20 0.60
CA ASP A 163 -19.37 -20.40 0.59
C ASP A 163 -19.11 -19.00 0.04
N ALA A 164 -17.95 -18.39 0.35
CA ALA A 164 -17.50 -17.15 -0.26
C ALA A 164 -17.40 -17.26 -1.79
N LEU A 165 -16.79 -18.33 -2.31
CA LEU A 165 -16.72 -18.58 -3.76
C LEU A 165 -18.10 -18.73 -4.38
N ARG A 166 -19.05 -19.41 -3.73
CA ARG A 166 -20.43 -19.54 -4.22
C ARG A 166 -21.14 -18.21 -4.31
N LEU A 167 -20.96 -17.34 -3.30
CA LEU A 167 -21.51 -15.99 -3.30
C LEU A 167 -20.94 -15.17 -4.46
N VAL A 168 -19.62 -15.18 -4.64
CA VAL A 168 -18.96 -14.45 -5.73
C VAL A 168 -19.42 -14.95 -7.10
N GLU A 169 -19.51 -16.26 -7.31
CA GLU A 169 -20.03 -16.79 -8.58
C GLU A 169 -21.49 -16.41 -8.82
N LEU A 170 -22.33 -16.40 -7.77
CA LEU A 170 -23.71 -15.93 -7.89
C LEU A 170 -23.76 -14.45 -8.32
N GLU A 171 -22.94 -13.60 -7.69
CA GLU A 171 -22.84 -12.17 -8.01
C GLU A 171 -22.27 -11.89 -9.42
N MET A 172 -21.42 -12.79 -9.93
CA MET A 172 -20.92 -12.72 -11.31
C MET A 172 -21.89 -13.31 -12.34
N GLY A 173 -23.04 -13.86 -11.91
CA GLY A 173 -24.02 -14.48 -12.80
C GLY A 173 -23.73 -15.95 -13.19
N GLY A 174 -22.81 -16.62 -12.49
CA GLY A 174 -22.52 -18.05 -12.65
C GLY A 174 -21.50 -18.37 -13.73
N GLU A 175 -20.37 -17.66 -13.77
CA GLU A 175 -19.33 -17.87 -14.77
C GLU A 175 -18.56 -19.19 -14.59
N GLY A 176 -18.42 -19.60 -13.34
CA GLY A 176 -17.91 -20.89 -12.91
C GLY A 176 -18.97 -21.70 -12.15
N VAL A 177 -18.63 -22.97 -11.93
CA VAL A 177 -19.35 -23.90 -11.06
C VAL A 177 -18.42 -24.33 -9.95
N VAL A 178 -18.65 -23.82 -8.74
CA VAL A 178 -17.90 -24.16 -7.52
C VAL A 178 -18.16 -25.62 -7.13
N GLN A 179 -17.22 -26.25 -6.42
CA GLN A 179 -17.40 -27.59 -5.86
C GLN A 179 -18.58 -27.67 -4.86
N ASP A 180 -19.16 -28.86 -4.71
CA ASP A 180 -20.23 -29.10 -3.73
C ASP A 180 -19.69 -29.21 -2.30
N PHE A 181 -18.43 -29.65 -2.17
CA PHE A 181 -17.77 -29.92 -0.90
C PHE A 181 -16.32 -29.42 -0.94
N PRO A 182 -15.74 -29.03 0.21
CA PRO A 182 -14.35 -28.63 0.25
C PRO A 182 -13.44 -29.83 -0.11
N PRO A 183 -12.40 -29.62 -0.93
CA PRO A 183 -11.56 -30.70 -1.45
C PRO A 183 -10.72 -31.33 -0.35
N ALA A 184 -10.54 -32.66 -0.31
CA ALA A 184 -9.72 -33.29 0.74
C ALA A 184 -8.20 -33.17 0.45
N PRO A 185 -7.33 -32.90 1.45
CA PRO A 185 -7.62 -32.53 2.84
C PRO A 185 -7.69 -31.01 3.05
N ALA A 186 -8.86 -30.38 2.83
CA ALA A 186 -9.09 -28.95 3.11
C ALA A 186 -9.39 -28.64 4.58
N LYS A 187 -9.27 -29.62 5.50
CA LYS A 187 -9.55 -29.40 6.93
C LYS A 187 -8.74 -28.24 7.53
N HIS A 188 -7.61 -27.86 6.91
CA HIS A 188 -6.80 -26.70 7.30
C HIS A 188 -6.27 -25.89 6.10
N ALA A 189 -6.84 -26.07 4.90
CA ALA A 189 -6.53 -25.13 3.82
C ALA A 189 -7.07 -23.77 4.29
N LYS A 190 -6.16 -22.82 4.54
CA LYS A 190 -6.53 -21.41 4.75
C LYS A 190 -7.17 -20.89 3.45
N ASP A 191 -7.06 -19.61 3.14
CA ASP A 191 -7.67 -19.06 1.93
C ASP A 191 -6.89 -19.41 0.64
N ASP A 192 -6.08 -20.47 0.67
CA ASP A 192 -5.15 -20.89 -0.40
C ASP A 192 -4.37 -19.70 -1.00
N GLU A 193 -3.99 -18.75 -0.14
CA GLU A 193 -3.25 -17.51 -0.45
C GLU A 193 -4.01 -16.47 -1.31
N LEU A 194 -5.31 -16.67 -1.53
CA LEU A 194 -6.18 -15.70 -2.17
C LEU A 194 -6.76 -14.75 -1.11
N ASP A 195 -6.35 -13.48 -1.16
CA ASP A 195 -6.84 -12.46 -0.21
C ASP A 195 -7.85 -11.50 -0.85
N VAL A 196 -7.70 -11.24 -2.15
CA VAL A 196 -8.48 -10.26 -2.92
C VAL A 196 -9.06 -10.92 -4.17
N PHE A 197 -10.37 -10.75 -4.38
CA PHE A 197 -11.04 -11.15 -5.62
C PHE A 197 -11.90 -9.99 -6.11
N ALA A 198 -11.51 -9.37 -7.22
CA ALA A 198 -12.26 -8.31 -7.86
C ALA A 198 -12.73 -8.72 -9.26
N TRP A 199 -13.84 -8.16 -9.71
CA TRP A 199 -14.38 -8.42 -11.04
C TRP A 199 -15.08 -7.20 -11.62
N LEU A 200 -15.05 -7.07 -12.94
CA LEU A 200 -15.84 -6.07 -13.66
C LEU A 200 -17.18 -6.69 -14.07
N PRO A 201 -18.32 -6.24 -13.51
CA PRO A 201 -19.63 -6.76 -13.92
C PRO A 201 -19.97 -6.33 -15.35
N HIS A 202 -20.68 -7.19 -16.07
CA HIS A 202 -21.24 -6.90 -17.38
C HIS A 202 -22.68 -6.37 -17.24
N CYS A 203 -23.07 -5.43 -18.10
CA CYS A 203 -24.40 -4.82 -18.06
C CYS A 203 -25.51 -5.72 -18.60
N ASP A 204 -25.16 -6.81 -19.29
CA ASP A 204 -26.08 -7.75 -19.95
C ASP A 204 -26.11 -9.15 -19.29
N GLY A 205 -25.44 -9.32 -18.14
CA GLY A 205 -25.43 -10.56 -17.37
C GLY A 205 -24.12 -11.36 -17.51
N PRO A 206 -24.10 -12.68 -17.23
CA PRO A 206 -22.87 -13.47 -17.24
C PRO A 206 -22.20 -13.48 -18.62
N GLY A 207 -20.92 -13.11 -18.69
CA GLY A 207 -20.29 -12.67 -19.92
C GLY A 207 -18.77 -12.86 -20.01
N TRP A 208 -18.18 -13.66 -19.13
CA TRP A 208 -16.73 -13.80 -18.96
C TRP A 208 -16.10 -12.52 -18.38
N ALA A 209 -16.53 -12.19 -17.17
CA ALA A 209 -16.06 -11.10 -16.36
C ALA A 209 -14.54 -11.14 -16.27
N LEU A 210 -13.95 -9.97 -16.51
CA LEU A 210 -12.54 -9.75 -16.21
C LEU A 210 -12.37 -9.79 -14.69
N THR A 211 -11.64 -10.77 -14.20
CA THR A 211 -11.35 -10.95 -12.78
C THR A 211 -9.90 -10.58 -12.45
N LEU A 212 -9.68 -10.04 -11.24
CA LEU A 212 -8.38 -9.77 -10.65
C LEU A 212 -8.29 -10.49 -9.32
N TRP A 213 -7.33 -11.40 -9.20
CA TRP A 213 -7.08 -12.19 -8.00
C TRP A 213 -5.74 -11.78 -7.42
N GLY A 214 -5.70 -11.53 -6.12
CA GLY A 214 -4.48 -11.05 -5.51
C GLY A 214 -4.23 -11.51 -4.09
N GLN A 215 -2.99 -11.32 -3.70
CA GLN A 215 -2.47 -11.61 -2.38
C GLN A 215 -2.01 -10.32 -1.71
N VAL A 216 -2.24 -10.21 -0.40
CA VAL A 216 -1.86 -9.06 0.41
C VAL A 216 -0.68 -9.48 1.30
N ALA A 217 0.42 -8.74 1.22
CA ALA A 217 1.62 -9.01 2.00
C ALA A 217 2.11 -7.75 2.71
N SER A 218 1.98 -7.75 4.04
CA SER A 218 2.42 -6.63 4.90
C SER A 218 3.75 -6.89 5.63
N GLY A 219 4.48 -7.95 5.28
CA GLY A 219 5.72 -8.37 5.95
C GLY A 219 6.91 -8.53 5.00
N LYS A 220 8.11 -8.69 5.55
CA LYS A 220 9.38 -8.76 4.80
C LYS A 220 9.44 -9.92 3.79
N ASP A 221 8.75 -11.02 4.06
CA ASP A 221 8.72 -12.21 3.19
C ASP A 221 7.70 -12.09 2.04
N TRP A 222 7.40 -10.89 1.55
CA TRP A 222 6.42 -10.70 0.48
C TRP A 222 6.90 -11.31 -0.86
N SER A 223 8.21 -11.26 -1.13
CA SER A 223 8.81 -11.72 -2.39
C SER A 223 8.68 -13.23 -2.62
N ILE A 224 8.58 -14.02 -1.56
CA ILE A 224 8.39 -15.48 -1.65
C ILE A 224 6.90 -15.89 -1.68
N LYS A 225 5.99 -14.92 -1.66
CA LYS A 225 4.54 -15.12 -1.62
C LYS A 225 3.82 -14.66 -2.90
N PRO A 226 4.32 -14.88 -4.13
CA PRO A 226 3.50 -14.60 -5.30
C PRO A 226 2.37 -15.62 -5.40
N LEU A 227 1.19 -15.13 -5.79
CA LEU A 227 0.13 -15.93 -6.37
C LEU A 227 0.53 -16.29 -7.80
N SER A 228 1.34 -17.34 -7.96
CA SER A 228 1.87 -17.75 -9.26
C SER A 228 0.78 -18.29 -10.18
N SER A 229 1.04 -18.32 -11.50
CA SER A 229 0.13 -18.93 -12.47
C SER A 229 -0.24 -20.38 -12.12
N ASP A 230 0.71 -21.13 -11.58
CA ASP A 230 0.48 -22.51 -11.14
C ASP A 230 -0.42 -22.58 -9.90
N LYS A 231 -0.25 -21.67 -8.94
CA LYS A 231 -1.12 -21.58 -7.75
C LYS A 231 -2.55 -21.21 -8.14
N ILE A 232 -2.72 -20.26 -9.06
CA ILE A 232 -4.04 -19.92 -9.63
C ILE A 232 -4.69 -21.15 -10.27
N GLU A 233 -3.94 -21.89 -11.10
CA GLU A 233 -4.48 -23.05 -11.78
C GLU A 233 -4.80 -24.19 -10.81
N GLN A 234 -3.97 -24.40 -9.79
CA GLN A 234 -4.25 -25.33 -8.70
C GLN A 234 -5.51 -24.93 -7.93
N PHE A 235 -5.66 -23.64 -7.59
CA PHE A 235 -6.86 -23.11 -6.94
C PHE A 235 -8.11 -23.38 -7.80
N ARG A 236 -8.06 -23.03 -9.09
CA ARG A 236 -9.16 -23.24 -10.04
C ARG A 236 -9.58 -24.72 -10.10
N ARG A 237 -8.63 -25.64 -10.24
CA ARG A 237 -8.92 -27.09 -10.29
C ARG A 237 -9.46 -27.65 -8.98
N ARG A 238 -8.98 -27.10 -7.87
CA ARG A 238 -9.31 -27.54 -6.52
C ARG A 238 -10.72 -27.10 -6.12
N TRP A 239 -11.07 -25.85 -6.38
CA TRP A 239 -12.29 -25.22 -5.86
C TRP A 239 -13.45 -25.15 -6.86
N TYR A 240 -13.20 -25.39 -8.15
CA TYR A 240 -14.24 -25.41 -9.18
C TYR A 240 -14.40 -26.79 -9.82
N LYS A 241 -15.65 -27.17 -10.09
CA LYS A 241 -15.98 -28.23 -11.06
C LYS A 241 -15.75 -27.76 -12.49
N LYS A 242 -16.10 -26.50 -12.74
CA LYS A 242 -15.88 -25.80 -14.01
C LYS A 242 -15.43 -24.38 -13.66
N PRO A 243 -14.15 -24.02 -13.78
CA PRO A 243 -13.70 -22.66 -13.47
C PRO A 243 -14.22 -21.66 -14.51
N PRO A 244 -14.26 -20.35 -14.18
CA PRO A 244 -14.48 -19.29 -15.16
C PRO A 244 -13.51 -19.44 -16.34
N VAL A 245 -13.95 -19.19 -17.58
CA VAL A 245 -13.12 -19.46 -18.78
C VAL A 245 -11.92 -18.54 -18.86
N LEU A 246 -12.10 -17.25 -18.59
CA LEU A 246 -10.99 -16.31 -18.57
C LEU A 246 -10.10 -16.57 -17.35
N LYS A 247 -8.79 -16.48 -17.59
CA LYS A 247 -7.83 -16.51 -16.50
C LYS A 247 -7.84 -15.17 -15.78
N PRO A 248 -7.76 -15.15 -14.44
CA PRO A 248 -7.72 -13.92 -13.69
C PRO A 248 -6.41 -13.18 -13.96
N ILE A 249 -6.48 -11.85 -13.94
CA ILE A 249 -5.33 -10.99 -13.76
C ILE A 249 -4.78 -11.24 -12.35
N ARG A 250 -3.49 -11.49 -12.23
CA ARG A 250 -2.83 -11.70 -10.93
C ARG A 250 -2.42 -10.35 -10.35
N ALA A 251 -2.46 -10.21 -9.04
CA ALA A 251 -2.02 -9.00 -8.35
C ALA A 251 -1.34 -9.29 -7.01
N MET A 252 -0.46 -8.36 -6.60
CA MET A 252 0.21 -8.37 -5.31
C MET A 252 0.06 -6.99 -4.66
N PHE A 253 -0.33 -6.96 -3.39
CA PHE A 253 -0.54 -5.72 -2.63
C PHE A 253 0.45 -5.64 -1.47
N VAL A 254 1.26 -4.59 -1.45
CA VAL A 254 2.29 -4.37 -0.42
C VAL A 254 2.32 -2.92 0.06
N PRO A 255 2.59 -2.67 1.35
CA PRO A 255 2.60 -1.32 1.92
C PRO A 255 3.93 -0.57 1.70
N PHE A 256 4.92 -1.21 1.07
CA PHE A 256 6.27 -0.67 0.92
C PHE A 256 6.43 0.08 -0.41
N CYS A 257 7.43 0.95 -0.51
CA CYS A 257 8.02 1.25 -1.81
C CYS A 257 8.89 0.07 -2.27
N LEU A 258 8.97 -0.13 -3.58
CA LEU A 258 9.70 -1.23 -4.20
C LEU A 258 10.71 -0.66 -5.19
N PHE A 259 11.79 -1.41 -5.41
CA PHE A 259 12.82 -1.12 -6.42
C PHE A 259 13.44 0.28 -6.23
N GLU A 260 13.71 0.65 -4.98
CA GLU A 260 14.27 1.96 -4.61
C GLU A 260 15.64 2.16 -5.24
N ASP A 261 16.48 1.12 -5.25
CA ASP A 261 17.80 1.16 -5.88
C ASP A 261 17.74 1.31 -7.40
N GLU A 262 16.77 0.68 -8.06
CA GLU A 262 16.53 0.87 -9.50
C GLU A 262 15.93 2.23 -9.81
N LEU A 263 15.10 2.78 -8.92
CA LEU A 263 14.58 4.13 -9.04
C LEU A 263 15.68 5.18 -8.96
N GLU A 264 16.66 5.02 -8.07
CA GLU A 264 17.84 5.90 -8.00
C GLU A 264 18.68 5.88 -9.29
N LYS A 265 18.74 4.72 -9.96
CA LYS A 265 19.41 4.59 -11.27
C LYS A 265 18.63 5.28 -12.41
N GLY A 266 17.37 5.62 -12.19
CA GLY A 266 16.52 6.36 -13.12
C GLY A 266 15.28 5.60 -13.59
N ALA A 267 14.39 6.32 -14.27
CA ALA A 267 13.05 5.84 -14.63
C ALA A 267 13.05 4.56 -15.50
N GLU A 268 14.02 4.37 -16.40
CA GLU A 268 14.06 3.18 -17.25
C GLU A 268 14.47 1.92 -16.48
N ALA A 269 15.47 2.01 -15.59
CA ALA A 269 15.86 0.90 -14.71
C ALA A 269 14.71 0.50 -13.79
N TYR A 270 14.01 1.49 -13.22
CA TYR A 270 12.82 1.26 -12.41
C TYR A 270 11.70 0.54 -13.19
N LYS A 271 11.46 0.98 -14.43
CA LYS A 271 10.46 0.39 -15.31
C LYS A 271 10.82 -1.04 -15.70
N GLU A 272 12.08 -1.33 -16.01
CA GLU A 272 12.56 -2.69 -16.29
C GLU A 272 12.34 -3.61 -15.09
N ALA A 273 12.73 -3.17 -13.89
CA ALA A 273 12.50 -3.92 -12.66
C ALA A 273 11.00 -4.19 -12.42
N LEU A 274 10.14 -3.19 -12.64
CA LEU A 274 8.69 -3.37 -12.55
C LEU A 274 8.18 -4.38 -13.58
N CYS A 275 8.66 -4.33 -14.82
CA CYS A 275 8.28 -5.27 -15.88
C CYS A 275 8.65 -6.71 -15.53
N ASP A 276 9.89 -6.94 -15.11
CA ASP A 276 10.39 -8.27 -14.75
C ASP A 276 9.62 -8.87 -13.57
N ASN A 277 9.36 -8.04 -12.55
CA ASN A 277 8.62 -8.49 -11.37
C ASN A 277 7.11 -8.64 -11.68
N THR A 278 6.54 -7.90 -12.64
CA THR A 278 5.14 -8.08 -13.07
C THR A 278 4.91 -9.48 -13.65
N VAL A 279 5.91 -10.10 -14.28
CA VAL A 279 5.81 -11.50 -14.74
C VAL A 279 5.59 -12.46 -13.58
N LEU A 280 6.24 -12.22 -12.44
CA LEU A 280 6.17 -13.09 -11.27
C LEU A 280 4.92 -12.81 -10.41
N TYR A 281 4.67 -11.55 -10.09
CA TYR A 281 3.66 -11.14 -9.11
C TYR A 281 2.33 -10.70 -9.74
N GLY A 282 2.28 -10.55 -11.07
CA GLY A 282 1.18 -9.84 -11.72
C GLY A 282 1.25 -8.34 -11.44
N ILE A 283 0.11 -7.66 -11.43
CA ILE A 283 0.07 -6.22 -11.17
C ILE A 283 0.46 -5.96 -9.71
N ILE A 284 1.51 -5.18 -9.50
CA ILE A 284 1.98 -4.84 -8.16
C ILE A 284 1.37 -3.51 -7.72
N PHE A 285 0.65 -3.54 -6.60
CA PHE A 285 0.09 -2.39 -5.91
C PHE A 285 0.94 -2.12 -4.66
N HIS A 286 1.92 -1.24 -4.82
CA HIS A 286 2.81 -0.78 -3.76
C HIS A 286 2.39 0.59 -3.23
N ARG A 287 3.10 1.15 -2.24
CA ARG A 287 2.73 2.41 -1.56
C ARG A 287 2.49 3.60 -2.49
N CYS A 288 3.21 3.70 -3.61
CA CYS A 288 3.02 4.77 -4.60
C CYS A 288 2.00 4.43 -5.70
N ARG A 289 1.16 3.40 -5.52
CA ARG A 289 0.11 3.02 -6.48
C ARG A 289 -1.22 2.68 -5.81
N LEU A 290 -1.18 1.92 -4.73
CA LEU A 290 -2.37 1.47 -4.00
C LEU A 290 -3.26 2.64 -3.55
N PRO A 291 -2.74 3.73 -2.95
CA PRO A 291 -3.58 4.81 -2.44
C PRO A 291 -4.39 5.53 -3.51
N TRP A 292 -3.83 5.71 -4.71
CA TRP A 292 -4.54 6.31 -5.84
C TRP A 292 -5.77 5.47 -6.23
N TYR A 293 -5.60 4.15 -6.35
CA TYR A 293 -6.72 3.28 -6.70
C TYR A 293 -7.73 3.11 -5.57
N MET A 294 -7.28 3.18 -4.31
CA MET A 294 -8.16 3.25 -3.15
C MET A 294 -9.07 4.50 -3.25
N GLN A 295 -8.49 5.67 -3.50
CA GLN A 295 -9.25 6.91 -3.69
C GLN A 295 -10.21 6.82 -4.87
N LYS A 296 -9.76 6.26 -6.00
CA LYS A 296 -10.61 6.05 -7.17
C LYS A 296 -11.81 5.15 -6.85
N ALA A 297 -11.62 4.09 -6.08
CA ALA A 297 -12.71 3.23 -5.62
C ALA A 297 -13.70 3.99 -4.73
N TYR A 298 -13.19 4.85 -3.85
CA TYR A 298 -14.03 5.67 -2.99
C TYR A 298 -14.89 6.67 -3.79
N ASN A 299 -14.28 7.34 -4.79
CA ASN A 299 -14.96 8.29 -5.66
C ASN A 299 -15.98 7.63 -6.61
N ASN A 300 -15.77 6.36 -6.97
CA ASN A 300 -16.68 5.65 -7.87
C ASN A 300 -18.05 5.43 -7.21
N SER A 301 -19.11 5.81 -7.93
CA SER A 301 -20.51 5.64 -7.52
C SER A 301 -21.03 4.22 -7.72
N ILE A 302 -20.22 3.32 -8.29
CA ILE A 302 -20.59 1.91 -8.41
C ILE A 302 -20.67 1.39 -6.98
N GLU A 303 -21.88 1.07 -6.56
CA GLU A 303 -22.15 0.25 -5.39
C GLU A 303 -21.30 -1.02 -5.54
N VAL A 304 -20.20 -1.04 -4.80
CA VAL A 304 -19.49 -2.26 -4.45
C VAL A 304 -20.45 -2.94 -3.46
N GLU A 305 -21.59 -3.42 -3.97
CA GLU A 305 -22.62 -4.08 -3.18
C GLU A 305 -22.78 -5.52 -3.64
N GLY A 306 -22.62 -6.37 -2.64
CA GLY A 306 -22.60 -7.82 -2.64
C GLY A 306 -22.38 -8.19 -1.17
N LEU A 307 -22.92 -9.32 -0.75
CA LEU A 307 -22.73 -9.82 0.60
C LEU A 307 -21.23 -9.99 0.87
N GLY A 308 -20.72 -9.46 1.99
CA GLY A 308 -19.29 -9.56 2.36
C GLY A 308 -18.37 -8.50 1.73
N ILE A 309 -18.93 -7.49 1.06
CA ILE A 309 -18.13 -6.41 0.46
C ILE A 309 -17.64 -5.41 1.51
N VAL A 310 -16.38 -4.99 1.32
CA VAL A 310 -15.71 -3.92 2.04
C VAL A 310 -16.47 -2.60 1.81
N ASN A 311 -17.33 -2.22 2.76
CA ASN A 311 -18.03 -0.94 2.71
C ASN A 311 -17.00 0.20 2.79
N LYS A 312 -16.85 0.95 1.70
CA LYS A 312 -15.86 2.02 1.57
C LYS A 312 -16.02 3.14 2.61
N GLU A 313 -17.24 3.44 3.05
CA GLU A 313 -17.51 4.44 4.09
C GLU A 313 -17.06 3.94 5.46
N ASN A 314 -17.33 2.67 5.77
CA ASN A 314 -16.87 2.05 7.00
C ASN A 314 -15.34 2.01 7.05
N VAL A 315 -14.68 1.60 5.95
CA VAL A 315 -13.21 1.62 5.89
C VAL A 315 -12.65 3.03 6.08
N TYR A 316 -13.26 4.03 5.44
CA TYR A 316 -12.82 5.41 5.65
C TYR A 316 -13.03 5.87 7.11
N GLY A 317 -14.15 5.50 7.72
CA GLY A 317 -14.42 5.73 9.15
C GLY A 317 -13.36 5.11 10.05
N GLU A 318 -13.04 3.83 9.84
CA GLU A 318 -12.02 3.12 10.62
C GLU A 318 -10.61 3.67 10.38
N LEU A 319 -10.27 4.07 9.15
CA LEU A 319 -9.00 4.72 8.84
C LEU A 319 -8.86 6.07 9.58
N LYS A 320 -9.94 6.85 9.70
CA LYS A 320 -9.90 8.12 10.47
C LYS A 320 -9.64 7.85 11.95
N VAL A 321 -10.39 6.93 12.55
CA VAL A 321 -10.21 6.56 13.97
C VAL A 321 -8.79 6.02 14.20
N TRP A 322 -8.30 5.15 13.33
CA TRP A 322 -6.93 4.66 13.40
C TRP A 322 -5.91 5.79 13.28
N TRP A 323 -6.11 6.73 12.35
CA TRP A 323 -5.18 7.85 12.13
C TRP A 323 -5.11 8.80 13.33
N GLU A 324 -6.23 9.10 13.96
CA GLU A 324 -6.29 9.90 15.19
C GLU A 324 -5.47 9.24 16.31
N GLN A 325 -5.67 7.93 16.52
CA GLN A 325 -4.93 7.15 17.52
C GLN A 325 -3.43 7.11 17.21
N PHE A 326 -3.07 6.86 15.95
CA PHE A 326 -1.67 6.77 15.56
C PHE A 326 -0.95 8.12 15.60
N SER A 327 -1.64 9.21 15.25
CA SER A 327 -1.09 10.57 15.35
C SER A 327 -0.75 10.95 16.79
N GLU A 328 -1.59 10.56 17.75
CA GLU A 328 -1.34 10.78 19.18
C GLU A 328 -0.14 9.94 19.68
N ILE A 329 -0.02 8.70 19.21
CA ILE A 329 1.13 7.83 19.51
C ILE A 329 2.43 8.47 19.00
N LEU A 330 2.45 8.97 17.75
CA LEU A 330 3.62 9.64 17.18
C LEU A 330 4.01 10.90 17.98
N TYR A 331 3.02 11.71 18.35
CA TYR A 331 3.25 12.93 19.12
C TYR A 331 3.78 12.63 20.53
N THR A 332 3.27 11.58 21.17
CA THR A 332 3.73 11.15 22.50
C THR A 332 5.14 10.57 22.46
N ALA A 333 5.42 9.71 21.47
CA ALA A 333 6.73 9.07 21.31
C ALA A 333 7.84 10.11 21.13
N THR A 334 7.57 11.16 20.35
CA THR A 334 8.57 12.23 20.12
C THR A 334 8.78 13.15 21.31
N LYS A 335 7.77 13.42 22.13
CA LYS A 335 7.96 14.16 23.39
C LYS A 335 8.77 13.37 24.41
N ALA A 336 8.60 12.04 24.46
CA ALA A 336 9.33 11.19 25.40
C ALA A 336 10.84 11.13 25.10
N ASP A 337 11.26 11.30 23.84
CA ASP A 337 12.69 11.37 23.49
C ASP A 337 13.34 12.73 23.79
N ALA A 338 12.54 13.79 23.93
CA ALA A 338 13.03 15.14 24.19
C ALA A 338 13.19 15.44 25.70
N ALA A 339 12.73 14.53 26.57
CA ALA A 339 12.79 14.61 28.03
C ALA A 339 13.84 13.64 28.57
#